data_AF-A0A0B5HGJ2-F1
#
_entry.id   AF-A0A0B5HGJ2-F1
#
_cell.length_a   1.000
_cell.length_b   1.000
_cell.length_c   1.000
_cell.angle_alpha   90.00
_cell.angle_beta   90.00
_cell.angle_gamma   90.00
#
_symmetry.space_group_name_H-M   'P 1'
#
loop_
_entity.id
_entity.type
_entity.pdbx_description
1 polymer ?
#
loop_
_entity_poly.entity_id
_entity_poly.type
_entity_poly.pdbx_seq_one_letter_code
_entity_poly.pdbx_strand_id
1 'polypeptide(L)'
;MAYPGQPGGHGHGLKHGDDHGHYPEEELLKQMGNRAYSLTHNEKENVDEIERQLKSGNRFSHDELHQFQHYLEHASHELKEILQEEQEDHIHNLQLEKDLRRVAQLLGEVSMLLERHHH
;
A
#
# COMPACT_ATOMS: atom_id res chain seq x y z
N MET A 1 40.01 42.34 -31.40
CA MET A 1 40.95 41.33 -30.86
C MET A 1 40.72 41.29 -29.35
N ALA A 2 40.31 40.14 -28.83
CA ALA A 2 39.91 39.94 -27.43
C ALA A 2 40.91 39.02 -26.71
N TYR A 3 40.91 39.11 -25.37
CA TYR A 3 41.77 38.48 -24.33
C TYR A 3 43.03 39.29 -23.95
N PRO A 4 43.25 39.57 -22.64
CA PRO A 4 43.63 38.59 -21.60
C PRO A 4 42.77 38.68 -20.30
N GLY A 5 42.56 37.59 -19.52
CA GLY A 5 43.33 37.21 -18.31
C GLY A 5 43.07 38.19 -17.14
N GLN A 6 42.63 37.85 -15.92
CA GLN A 6 42.71 36.65 -15.07
C GLN A 6 41.87 36.94 -13.77
N PRO A 7 41.87 36.11 -12.70
CA PRO A 7 40.70 35.77 -11.89
C PRO A 7 40.66 36.47 -10.51
N GLY A 8 39.50 36.49 -9.85
CA GLY A 8 39.44 36.90 -8.44
C GLY A 8 38.01 37.15 -7.95
N GLY A 9 37.43 36.15 -7.30
CA GLY A 9 36.11 36.25 -6.69
C GLY A 9 35.83 35.10 -5.73
N HIS A 10 36.73 34.89 -4.77
CA HIS A 10 36.48 34.08 -3.59
C HIS A 10 35.77 34.97 -2.56
N GLY A 11 34.55 34.62 -2.19
CA GLY A 11 33.77 35.37 -1.21
C GLY A 11 32.49 34.63 -0.87
N HIS A 12 32.58 33.77 0.14
CA HIS A 12 31.50 32.98 0.72
C HIS A 12 30.21 33.76 0.95
N GLY A 13 29.10 33.16 0.55
CA GLY A 13 27.75 33.56 0.91
C GLY A 13 26.84 32.34 0.79
N LEU A 14 27.05 31.35 1.66
CA LEU A 14 26.13 30.23 1.87
C LEU A 14 24.76 30.79 2.24
N LYS A 15 23.87 30.87 1.26
CA LYS A 15 22.46 31.13 1.50
C LYS A 15 21.62 30.51 0.40
N HIS A 16 21.56 29.19 0.40
CA HIS A 16 20.32 28.49 0.08
C HIS A 16 19.98 27.65 1.30
N GLY A 17 18.97 28.12 2.03
CA GLY A 17 18.16 27.23 2.86
C GLY A 17 17.40 26.27 1.95
N ASP A 18 17.05 25.13 2.52
CA ASP A 18 16.18 24.10 1.96
C ASP A 18 16.78 23.24 0.85
N ASP A 19 18.02 22.78 1.06
CA ASP A 19 18.44 21.48 0.53
C ASP A 19 17.93 20.41 1.52
N HIS A 20 16.65 20.08 1.40
CA HIS A 20 16.16 18.81 1.93
C HIS A 20 16.89 17.73 1.14
N GLY A 21 18.02 17.27 1.68
CA GLY A 21 18.79 16.15 1.16
C GLY A 21 17.90 14.91 1.04
N HIS A 22 17.23 14.80 -0.09
CA HIS A 22 16.58 13.57 -0.51
C HIS A 22 17.70 12.61 -0.84
N TYR A 23 18.07 11.78 0.14
CA TYR A 23 18.95 10.66 -0.10
C TYR A 23 18.31 9.82 -1.21
N PRO A 24 19.00 9.61 -2.36
CA PRO A 24 18.49 8.75 -3.42
C PRO A 24 18.24 7.33 -2.91
N GLU A 25 18.94 6.91 -1.84
CA GLU A 25 18.71 5.65 -1.12
C GLU A 25 17.34 5.59 -0.42
N GLU A 26 16.84 6.69 0.16
CA GLU A 26 15.48 6.72 0.75
C GLU A 26 14.39 6.62 -0.33
N GLU A 27 14.59 7.24 -1.48
CA GLU A 27 13.68 7.10 -2.62
C GLU A 27 13.77 5.71 -3.27
N LEU A 28 14.96 5.10 -3.31
CA LEU A 28 15.17 3.74 -3.80
C LEU A 28 14.56 2.70 -2.85
N LEU A 29 14.72 2.85 -1.53
CA LEU A 29 14.08 1.99 -0.53
C LEU A 29 12.56 2.14 -0.56
N LYS A 30 12.04 3.37 -0.71
CA LYS A 30 10.61 3.60 -0.94
C LYS A 30 10.13 2.98 -2.26
N GLN A 31 10.92 3.04 -3.32
CA GLN A 31 10.58 2.43 -4.62
C GLN A 31 10.72 0.91 -4.63
N MET A 32 11.64 0.33 -3.84
CA MET A 32 11.80 -1.12 -3.68
C MET A 32 10.72 -1.70 -2.77
N GLY A 33 10.39 -1.04 -1.65
CA GLY A 33 9.24 -1.37 -0.82
C GLY A 33 7.91 -1.27 -1.59
N ASN A 34 7.76 -0.26 -2.46
CA ASN A 34 6.59 -0.14 -3.33
C ASN A 34 6.51 -1.19 -4.46
N ARG A 35 7.60 -1.88 -4.81
CA ARG A 35 7.65 -2.75 -6.01
C ARG A 35 7.47 -4.23 -5.76
N ALA A 36 7.70 -4.73 -4.54
CA ALA A 36 7.66 -6.17 -4.28
C ALA A 36 6.45 -6.62 -3.46
N TYR A 37 5.87 -5.74 -2.64
CA TYR A 37 5.03 -6.15 -1.52
C TYR A 37 3.73 -5.36 -1.49
N SER A 38 2.84 -5.66 -2.44
CA SER A 38 1.47 -5.16 -2.47
C SER A 38 0.58 -6.19 -3.13
N LEU A 39 -0.72 -6.21 -2.79
CA LEU A 39 -1.71 -6.99 -3.55
C LEU A 39 -1.47 -6.78 -5.05
N THR A 40 -1.41 -7.86 -5.81
CA THR A 40 -1.30 -7.79 -7.26
C THR A 40 -2.48 -7.01 -7.84
N HIS A 41 -2.34 -6.51 -9.06
CA HIS A 41 -3.41 -5.76 -9.73
C HIS A 41 -4.75 -6.52 -9.70
N ASN A 42 -4.70 -7.81 -10.04
CA ASN A 42 -5.88 -8.67 -10.03
C ASN A 42 -6.48 -8.81 -8.62
N GLU A 43 -5.64 -8.93 -7.58
CA GLU A 43 -6.16 -9.07 -6.22
C GLU A 43 -6.84 -7.80 -5.73
N LYS A 44 -6.29 -6.63 -6.07
CA LYS A 44 -6.94 -5.34 -5.78
C LYS A 44 -8.26 -5.22 -6.51
N GLU A 45 -8.31 -5.55 -7.80
CA GLU A 45 -9.55 -5.53 -8.59
C GLU A 45 -10.62 -6.44 -7.99
N ASN A 46 -10.25 -7.64 -7.53
CA ASN A 46 -11.17 -8.56 -6.86
C ASN A 46 -11.68 -8.01 -5.51
N VAL A 47 -10.82 -7.44 -4.68
CA VAL A 47 -11.22 -6.79 -3.42
C VAL A 47 -12.16 -5.60 -3.70
N ASP A 48 -11.83 -4.79 -4.70
CA ASP A 48 -12.68 -3.67 -5.16
C ASP A 48 -14.03 -4.14 -5.72
N GLU A 49 -14.06 -5.30 -6.39
CA GLU A 49 -15.31 -5.91 -6.85
C GLU A 49 -16.16 -6.41 -5.68
N ILE A 50 -15.59 -7.15 -4.74
CA ILE A 50 -16.30 -7.62 -3.53
C ILE A 50 -16.87 -6.43 -2.76
N GLU A 51 -16.07 -5.38 -2.55
CA GLU A 51 -16.55 -4.17 -1.87
C GLU A 51 -17.70 -3.50 -2.63
N ARG A 52 -17.59 -3.38 -3.97
CA ARG A 52 -18.68 -2.82 -4.80
C ARG A 52 -19.95 -3.64 -4.70
N GLN A 53 -19.83 -4.96 -4.71
CA GLN A 53 -20.95 -5.86 -4.55
C GLN A 53 -21.58 -5.65 -3.17
N LEU A 54 -20.82 -5.74 -2.08
CA LEU A 54 -21.33 -5.53 -0.72
C LEU A 54 -22.07 -4.18 -0.57
N LYS A 55 -21.52 -3.11 -1.16
CA LYS A 55 -22.14 -1.76 -1.17
C LYS A 55 -23.40 -1.67 -2.03
N SER A 56 -23.57 -2.54 -3.02
CA SER A 56 -24.74 -2.51 -3.91
C SER A 56 -26.03 -2.91 -3.19
N GLY A 57 -25.94 -3.47 -1.97
CA GLY A 57 -27.10 -3.88 -1.18
C GLY A 57 -27.88 -5.05 -1.79
N ASN A 58 -27.27 -5.77 -2.74
CA ASN A 58 -27.85 -6.98 -3.30
C ASN A 58 -27.94 -8.07 -2.23
N ARG A 59 -28.93 -8.95 -2.37
CA ARG A 59 -28.99 -10.17 -1.55
C ARG A 59 -27.96 -11.16 -2.09
N PHE A 60 -27.01 -11.54 -1.24
CA PHE A 60 -26.02 -12.56 -1.54
C PHE A 60 -26.54 -13.93 -1.13
N SER A 61 -26.22 -14.93 -1.92
CA SER A 61 -26.41 -16.32 -1.54
C SER A 61 -25.41 -16.71 -0.46
N HIS A 62 -25.74 -17.73 0.32
CA HIS A 62 -24.83 -18.24 1.36
C HIS A 62 -23.49 -18.70 0.77
N ASP A 63 -23.52 -19.38 -0.38
CA ASP A 63 -22.32 -19.78 -1.12
C ASP A 63 -21.47 -18.58 -1.59
N GLU A 64 -22.09 -17.49 -2.06
CA GLU A 64 -21.38 -16.29 -2.50
C GLU A 64 -20.65 -15.62 -1.33
N LEU A 65 -21.32 -15.52 -0.18
CA LEU A 65 -20.70 -14.98 1.02
C LEU A 65 -19.54 -15.84 1.52
N HIS A 66 -19.65 -17.16 1.46
CA HIS A 66 -18.53 -18.06 1.79
C HIS A 66 -17.36 -17.92 0.83
N GLN A 67 -17.62 -17.74 -0.47
CA GLN A 67 -16.57 -17.48 -1.45
C GLN A 67 -15.84 -16.16 -1.17
N PHE A 68 -16.59 -15.09 -0.85
CA PHE A 68 -15.98 -13.81 -0.45
C PHE A 68 -15.18 -13.94 0.83
N GLN A 69 -15.70 -14.66 1.84
CA GLN A 69 -14.99 -14.90 3.08
C GLN A 69 -13.66 -15.61 2.80
N HIS A 70 -13.68 -16.74 2.09
CA HIS A 70 -12.48 -17.51 1.79
C HIS A 70 -11.43 -16.68 1.04
N TYR A 71 -11.87 -15.90 0.04
CA TYR A 71 -10.98 -15.03 -0.71
C TYR A 71 -10.35 -13.94 0.17
N LEU A 72 -11.16 -13.26 1.00
CA LEU A 72 -10.68 -12.22 1.90
C LEU A 72 -9.80 -12.78 3.02
N GLU A 73 -10.04 -14.00 3.49
CA GLU A 73 -9.17 -14.70 4.45
C GLU A 73 -7.79 -14.98 3.84
N HIS A 74 -7.76 -15.47 2.61
CA HIS A 74 -6.51 -15.71 1.88
C HIS A 74 -5.73 -14.42 1.68
N ALA A 75 -6.37 -13.38 1.13
CA ALA A 75 -5.75 -12.07 0.92
C ALA A 75 -5.27 -11.45 2.25
N SER A 76 -6.04 -11.59 3.34
CA SER A 76 -5.64 -11.13 4.67
C SER A 76 -4.42 -11.87 5.21
N HIS A 77 -4.30 -13.17 4.92
CA HIS A 77 -3.16 -13.97 5.31
C HIS A 77 -1.90 -13.52 4.56
N GLU A 78 -1.95 -13.45 3.23
CA GLU A 78 -0.83 -13.02 2.40
C GLU A 78 -0.35 -11.61 2.77
N LEU A 79 -1.28 -10.68 2.98
CA LEU A 79 -0.96 -9.32 3.42
C LEU A 79 -0.25 -9.29 4.79
N LYS A 80 -0.61 -10.19 5.70
CA LYS A 80 0.04 -10.29 7.03
C LYS A 80 1.43 -10.90 6.93
N GLU A 81 1.60 -11.93 6.11
CA GLU A 81 2.91 -12.55 5.89
C GLU A 81 3.89 -11.51 5.34
N ILE A 82 3.48 -10.79 4.30
CA ILE A 82 4.27 -9.71 3.70
C ILE A 82 4.58 -8.60 4.73
N LEU A 83 3.58 -8.15 5.50
CA LEU A 83 3.80 -7.14 6.55
C LEU A 83 4.78 -7.60 7.63
N GLN A 84 4.74 -8.90 7.97
CA GLN A 84 5.64 -9.48 8.96
C GLN A 84 7.08 -9.49 8.42
N GLU A 85 7.28 -9.93 7.17
CA GLU A 85 8.58 -9.89 6.49
C GLU A 85 9.13 -8.46 6.43
N GLU A 86 8.31 -7.48 6.04
CA GLU A 86 8.71 -6.06 6.01
C GLU A 86 9.04 -5.53 7.41
N GLN A 87 8.31 -5.95 8.45
CA GLN A 87 8.60 -5.56 9.83
C GLN A 87 9.95 -6.13 10.31
N GLU A 88 10.30 -7.35 9.92
CA GLU A 88 11.62 -7.95 10.20
C GLU A 88 12.74 -7.14 9.53
N ASP A 89 12.51 -6.65 8.31
CA ASP A 89 13.42 -5.78 7.57
C ASP A 89 13.36 -4.29 7.99
N HIS A 90 12.56 -3.94 9.02
CA HIS A 90 12.34 -2.57 9.51
C HIS A 90 11.78 -1.61 8.44
N ILE A 91 11.05 -2.16 7.46
CA ILE A 91 10.34 -1.45 6.41
C ILE A 91 8.91 -1.18 6.88
N HIS A 92 8.45 0.07 6.75
CA HIS A 92 7.08 0.45 7.06
C HIS A 92 6.29 0.69 5.78
N ASN A 93 5.44 -0.27 5.41
CA ASN A 93 4.58 -0.17 4.24
C ASN A 93 3.15 0.23 4.64
N LEU A 94 2.95 1.55 4.78
CA LEU A 94 1.64 2.11 5.11
C LEU A 94 0.55 1.72 4.10
N GLN A 95 0.90 1.42 2.85
CA GLN A 95 -0.09 1.02 1.86
C GLN A 95 -0.58 -0.40 2.13
N LEU A 96 0.32 -1.32 2.42
CA LEU A 96 0.00 -2.70 2.78
C LEU A 96 -0.83 -2.77 4.07
N GLU A 97 -0.50 -1.96 5.07
CA GLU A 97 -1.31 -1.84 6.31
C GLU A 97 -2.74 -1.34 6.04
N LYS A 98 -2.89 -0.37 5.12
CA LYS A 98 -4.21 0.12 4.69
C LYS A 98 -4.99 -0.95 3.94
N ASP A 99 -4.34 -1.66 3.04
CA ASP A 99 -4.94 -2.75 2.27
C ASP A 99 -5.40 -3.87 3.23
N LEU A 100 -4.58 -4.25 4.21
CA LEU A 100 -4.96 -5.23 5.24
C LEU A 100 -6.16 -4.77 6.07
N ARG A 101 -6.17 -3.50 6.50
CA ARG A 101 -7.29 -2.94 7.25
C ARG A 101 -8.58 -2.98 6.42
N ARG A 102 -8.51 -2.67 5.12
CA ARG A 102 -9.65 -2.73 4.21
C ARG A 102 -10.18 -4.16 4.08
N VAL A 103 -9.30 -5.12 3.80
CA VAL A 103 -9.68 -6.54 3.70
C VAL A 103 -10.32 -7.03 5.00
N ALA A 104 -9.77 -6.66 6.16
CA ALA A 104 -10.33 -7.03 7.47
C ALA A 104 -11.73 -6.42 7.72
N GLN A 105 -11.98 -5.20 7.25
CA GLN A 105 -13.31 -4.59 7.33
C GLN A 105 -14.33 -5.36 6.49
N LEU A 106 -13.98 -5.67 5.23
CA LEU A 106 -14.84 -6.45 4.33
C LEU A 106 -15.13 -7.84 4.89
N LEU A 107 -14.11 -8.49 5.48
CA LEU A 107 -14.26 -9.79 6.14
C LEU A 107 -15.26 -9.72 7.30
N GLY A 108 -15.20 -8.66 8.10
CA GLY A 108 -16.18 -8.40 9.15
C GLY A 108 -17.59 -8.20 8.61
N GLU A 109 -17.75 -7.47 7.50
CA GLU A 109 -19.05 -7.28 6.84
C GLU A 109 -19.62 -8.59 6.30
N VAL A 110 -18.81 -9.39 5.60
CA VAL A 110 -19.20 -10.72 5.09
C VAL A 110 -19.58 -11.66 6.24
N SER A 111 -18.81 -11.67 7.33
CA SER A 111 -19.10 -12.50 8.51
C SER A 111 -20.45 -12.14 9.13
N MET A 112 -20.75 -10.84 9.30
CA MET A 112 -22.05 -10.39 9.80
C MET A 112 -23.21 -10.79 8.88
N LEU A 113 -23.01 -10.80 7.56
CA LEU A 113 -24.01 -11.24 6.60
C LEU A 113 -24.23 -12.76 6.66
N LEU A 114 -23.17 -13.55 6.84
CA LEU A 114 -23.24 -15.00 7.04
C LEU A 114 -23.98 -15.35 8.33
N GLU A 115 -23.68 -14.67 9.45
CA GLU A 115 -24.38 -14.87 10.72
C GLU A 115 -25.88 -14.61 10.59
N ARG A 116 -26.29 -13.61 9.79
CA ARG A 116 -27.71 -13.33 9.51
C ARG A 116 -28.39 -14.39 8.64
N HIS A 117 -27.64 -15.14 7.83
CA HIS A 117 -28.18 -16.26 7.04
C HIS A 117 -28.35 -17.53 7.88
N HIS A 118 -27.62 -17.65 8.99
CA HIS A 118 -27.64 -18.82 9.86
C HIS A 118 -28.75 -18.76 10.94
N HIS A 119 -29.47 -17.65 11.03
CA HIS A 119 -30.56 -17.36 11.97
C HIS A 119 -31.92 -17.30 11.27
#